data_AF-A0A7X9H6W1-F1
#
_entry.id   AF-A0A7X9H6W1-F1
#
_cell.length_a   1.000
_cell.length_b   1.000
_cell.length_c   1.000
_cell.angle_alpha   90.00
_cell.angle_beta   90.00
_cell.angle_gamma   90.00
#
_symmetry.space_group_name_H-M   'P 1'
#
loop_
_entity.id
_entity.type
_entity.pdbx_description
1 polymer ?
#
loop_
_entity_poly.entity_id
_entity_poly.type
_entity_poly.pdbx_seq_one_letter_code
_entity_poly.pdbx_strand_id
1 'polypeptide(L)'
;MRIKDSRSIIFSDTPVPDLFIQDMMPKLSGNAVKSYLFLNSVFQNGSRKATRADLADRLGISEEAVDDSLLELQSMQLITVGDHDISINDLKMQELQKRYRPVSSSTPKEIVGREEVHKEREEIVNQINMTFFQGMMTFTWYDHIDRWFEVYGFDPEVMFVLFQEAANNNRLNGPGFAMRVAEDWASAGVRTYEQLSRYYTHFMKKNELKALVGKRLRRKMTEYDLKDVDMWIDEYGYGEDIIEEALSKTRGASNPSVRFVSAVLKDWYDRGLNTLEDIRAYEEKRAAEISALQGKSASLRRDNRDNFTLDSAQDDGSDIGTGVRMPRLLSETADEECD
;
A
#
# COMPACT_ATOMS: atom_id res chain seq x y z
N MET A 1 13.62 -55.82 -30.10
CA MET A 1 13.54 -56.06 -28.64
C MET A 1 12.33 -55.27 -28.13
N ARG A 2 11.33 -55.91 -27.50
CA ARG A 2 10.18 -55.20 -26.89
C ARG A 2 10.35 -55.25 -25.38
N ILE A 3 10.59 -54.09 -24.77
CA ILE A 3 10.59 -53.94 -23.32
C ILE A 3 9.12 -53.97 -22.90
N LYS A 4 8.72 -54.96 -22.10
CA LYS A 4 7.39 -55.01 -21.48
C LYS A 4 7.52 -54.46 -20.07
N ASP A 5 6.79 -53.39 -19.77
CA ASP A 5 6.54 -53.02 -18.36
C ASP A 5 5.56 -54.05 -17.79
N SER A 6 6.00 -54.77 -16.76
CA SER A 6 5.25 -55.86 -16.12
C SER A 6 4.70 -55.46 -14.75
N ARG A 7 4.57 -54.15 -14.48
CA ARG A 7 3.86 -53.69 -13.27
C ARG A 7 2.36 -53.94 -13.42
N SER A 8 1.80 -54.67 -12.45
CA SER A 8 0.36 -54.84 -12.33
C SER A 8 -0.26 -53.46 -12.06
N ILE A 9 -1.29 -53.09 -12.83
CA ILE A 9 -2.02 -51.81 -12.73
C ILE A 9 -2.62 -51.59 -11.33
N ILE A 10 -2.81 -52.67 -10.55
CA ILE A 10 -3.34 -52.58 -9.19
C ILE A 10 -2.29 -52.01 -8.21
N PHE A 11 -1.00 -52.12 -8.56
CA PHE A 11 0.12 -51.62 -7.76
C PHE A 11 0.85 -50.46 -8.43
N SER A 12 0.21 -49.76 -9.39
CA SER A 12 0.79 -48.57 -10.02
C SER A 12 0.54 -47.33 -9.18
N ASP A 13 1.55 -46.48 -9.04
CA ASP A 13 1.42 -45.15 -8.45
C ASP A 13 0.99 -44.12 -9.49
N THR A 14 0.18 -43.13 -9.08
CA THR A 14 -0.20 -42.00 -9.92
C THR A 14 0.48 -40.73 -9.40
N PRO A 15 1.60 -40.27 -10.00
CA PRO A 15 2.19 -38.98 -9.68
C PRO A 15 1.19 -37.83 -9.87
N VAL A 16 1.15 -36.96 -8.87
CA VAL A 16 0.40 -35.70 -8.88
C VAL A 16 1.41 -34.57 -8.70
N PRO A 17 1.43 -33.55 -9.58
CA PRO A 17 2.35 -32.42 -9.42
C PRO A 17 2.09 -31.66 -8.12
N ASP A 18 3.15 -31.27 -7.40
CA ASP A 18 3.00 -30.43 -6.20
C ASP A 18 2.32 -29.09 -6.51
N LEU A 19 2.52 -28.56 -7.72
CA LEU A 19 1.80 -27.39 -8.24
C LEU A 19 0.27 -27.58 -8.18
N PHE A 20 -0.23 -28.79 -8.44
CA PHE A 20 -1.64 -29.09 -8.26
C PHE A 20 -2.02 -29.08 -6.78
N ILE A 21 -1.23 -29.74 -5.92
CA ILE A 21 -1.52 -29.88 -4.49
C ILE A 21 -1.54 -28.52 -3.77
N GLN A 22 -0.57 -27.66 -4.08
CA GLN A 22 -0.36 -26.40 -3.38
C GLN A 22 -1.25 -25.27 -3.92
N ASP A 23 -1.38 -25.14 -5.24
CA ASP A 23 -1.99 -23.96 -5.85
C ASP A 23 -3.42 -24.20 -6.36
N MET A 24 -3.75 -25.44 -6.75
CA MET A 24 -5.03 -25.77 -7.39
C MET A 24 -6.01 -26.48 -6.45
N MET A 25 -5.55 -27.53 -5.74
CA MET A 25 -6.37 -28.36 -4.87
C MET A 25 -7.15 -27.57 -3.80
N PRO A 26 -6.58 -26.55 -3.12
CA PRO A 26 -7.33 -25.79 -2.12
C PRO A 26 -8.48 -24.95 -2.68
N LYS A 27 -8.49 -24.70 -4.00
CA LYS A 27 -9.51 -23.91 -4.70
C LYS A 27 -10.63 -24.75 -5.27
N LEU A 28 -10.49 -26.08 -5.27
CA LEU A 28 -11.42 -27.02 -5.88
C LEU A 28 -12.38 -27.63 -4.87
N SER A 29 -13.58 -27.98 -5.32
CA SER A 29 -14.51 -28.82 -4.57
C SER A 29 -13.94 -30.22 -4.33
N GLY A 30 -14.38 -30.87 -3.24
CA GLY A 30 -13.93 -32.22 -2.92
C GLY A 30 -14.25 -33.25 -4.02
N ASN A 31 -15.34 -33.05 -4.76
CA ASN A 31 -15.72 -33.91 -5.90
C ASN A 31 -14.84 -33.63 -7.12
N ALA A 32 -14.48 -32.38 -7.39
CA ALA A 32 -13.53 -32.03 -8.45
C ALA A 32 -12.13 -32.59 -8.17
N VAL A 33 -11.63 -32.53 -6.93
CA VAL A 33 -10.34 -33.14 -6.55
C VAL A 33 -10.37 -34.65 -6.79
N LYS A 34 -11.41 -35.35 -6.33
CA LYS A 34 -11.58 -36.80 -6.58
C LYS A 34 -11.60 -37.12 -8.07
N SER A 35 -12.35 -36.34 -8.84
CA SER A 35 -12.50 -36.51 -10.29
C SER A 35 -11.15 -36.31 -11.00
N TYR A 36 -10.40 -35.27 -10.65
CA TYR A 36 -9.08 -35.01 -11.23
C TYR A 36 -8.08 -36.13 -10.92
N LEU A 37 -7.99 -36.58 -9.66
CA LEU A 37 -7.08 -37.66 -9.27
C LEU A 37 -7.41 -38.97 -10.00
N PHE A 38 -8.70 -39.30 -10.11
CA PHE A 38 -9.15 -40.48 -10.84
C PHE A 38 -8.81 -40.37 -12.34
N LEU A 39 -9.16 -39.24 -12.98
CA LEU A 39 -8.82 -38.99 -14.38
C LEU A 39 -7.30 -39.09 -14.62
N ASN A 40 -6.48 -38.51 -13.74
CA ASN A 40 -5.02 -38.58 -13.81
C ASN A 40 -4.50 -40.02 -13.68
N SER A 41 -5.09 -40.82 -12.78
CA SER A 41 -4.74 -42.23 -12.63
C SER A 41 -5.09 -43.05 -13.87
N VAL A 42 -6.21 -42.74 -14.53
CA VAL A 42 -6.63 -43.41 -15.75
C VAL A 42 -5.72 -43.00 -16.91
N PHE A 43 -5.43 -41.71 -17.06
CA PHE A 43 -4.57 -41.17 -18.10
C PHE A 43 -3.17 -41.82 -18.08
N GLN A 44 -2.56 -41.93 -16.89
CA GLN A 44 -1.21 -42.48 -16.75
C GLN A 44 -1.14 -44.00 -16.93
N ASN A 45 -2.23 -44.71 -16.63
CA ASN A 45 -2.33 -46.16 -16.80
C ASN A 45 -2.84 -46.57 -18.20
N GLY A 46 -2.89 -45.63 -19.15
CA GLY A 46 -3.25 -45.81 -20.56
C GLY A 46 -4.69 -45.39 -20.89
N SER A 47 -4.92 -44.97 -22.15
CA SER A 47 -6.23 -44.52 -22.62
C SER A 47 -7.30 -45.60 -22.45
N ARG A 48 -8.24 -45.38 -21.52
CA ARG A 48 -9.42 -46.21 -21.33
C ARG A 48 -10.67 -45.40 -21.68
N LYS A 49 -11.68 -46.09 -22.21
CA LYS A 49 -13.03 -45.53 -22.28
C LYS A 49 -13.60 -45.53 -20.87
N ALA A 50 -13.95 -44.35 -20.38
CA ALA A 50 -14.70 -44.18 -19.14
C ALA A 50 -15.90 -43.29 -19.48
N THR A 51 -17.11 -43.83 -19.32
CA THR A 51 -18.34 -43.06 -19.50
C THR A 51 -18.64 -42.23 -18.25
N ARG A 52 -19.53 -41.24 -18.36
CA ARG A 52 -19.94 -40.41 -17.21
C ARG A 52 -20.52 -41.26 -16.07
N ALA A 53 -21.33 -42.26 -16.41
CA ALA A 53 -21.85 -43.25 -15.47
C ALA A 53 -20.73 -44.04 -14.78
N ASP A 54 -19.70 -44.46 -15.52
CA ASP A 54 -18.55 -45.17 -14.93
C ASP A 54 -17.79 -44.29 -13.93
N LEU A 55 -17.67 -42.98 -14.19
CA LEU A 55 -17.05 -42.04 -13.25
C LEU A 55 -17.90 -41.89 -11.99
N ALA A 56 -19.21 -41.68 -12.16
CA ALA A 56 -20.16 -41.52 -11.05
C ALA A 56 -20.12 -42.72 -10.09
N ASP A 57 -20.22 -43.93 -10.64
CA ASP A 57 -20.19 -45.19 -9.87
C ASP A 57 -18.86 -45.40 -9.14
N ARG A 58 -17.73 -45.14 -9.81
CA ARG A 58 -16.39 -45.35 -9.23
C ARG A 58 -16.03 -44.32 -8.16
N LEU A 59 -16.51 -43.10 -8.31
CA LEU A 59 -16.25 -42.00 -7.37
C LEU A 59 -17.29 -41.92 -6.24
N GLY A 60 -18.39 -42.67 -6.36
CA GLY A 60 -19.49 -42.67 -5.40
C GLY A 60 -20.23 -41.33 -5.35
N ILE A 61 -20.42 -40.70 -6.52
CA ILE A 61 -21.10 -39.40 -6.67
C ILE A 61 -22.15 -39.49 -7.78
N SER A 62 -23.09 -38.53 -7.87
CA SER A 62 -24.09 -38.50 -8.95
C SER A 62 -23.47 -38.09 -10.29
N GLU A 63 -24.10 -38.47 -11.40
CA GLU A 63 -23.67 -38.02 -12.74
C GLU A 63 -23.69 -36.48 -12.87
N GLU A 64 -24.67 -35.82 -12.26
CA GLU A 64 -24.72 -34.35 -12.19
C GLU A 64 -23.50 -33.77 -11.46
N ALA A 65 -23.09 -34.38 -10.34
CA ALA A 65 -21.89 -33.97 -9.62
C ALA A 65 -20.60 -34.26 -10.39
N VAL A 66 -20.58 -35.27 -11.28
CA VAL A 66 -19.47 -35.50 -12.22
C VAL A 66 -19.42 -34.36 -13.23
N ASP A 67 -20.55 -33.99 -13.84
CA ASP A 67 -20.61 -32.91 -14.83
C ASP A 67 -20.18 -31.56 -14.22
N ASP A 68 -20.65 -31.24 -13.01
CA ASP A 68 -20.22 -30.05 -12.26
C ASP A 68 -18.71 -30.08 -11.97
N SER A 69 -18.19 -31.24 -11.57
CA SER A 69 -16.76 -31.43 -11.31
C SER A 69 -15.93 -31.23 -12.59
N LEU A 70 -16.39 -31.73 -13.74
CA LEU A 70 -15.70 -31.56 -15.02
C LEU A 70 -15.70 -30.10 -15.48
N LEU A 71 -16.82 -29.39 -15.31
CA LEU A 71 -16.91 -27.96 -15.60
C LEU A 71 -15.96 -27.14 -14.72
N GLU A 72 -15.91 -27.44 -13.42
CA GLU A 72 -14.99 -26.80 -12.48
C GLU A 72 -13.52 -27.01 -12.89
N LEU A 73 -13.13 -28.26 -13.17
CA LEU A 73 -11.77 -28.59 -13.62
C LEU A 73 -11.41 -27.93 -14.97
N GLN A 74 -12.37 -27.83 -15.89
CA GLN A 74 -12.18 -27.16 -17.17
C GLN A 74 -12.02 -25.64 -16.99
N SER A 75 -12.81 -25.02 -16.11
CA SER A 75 -12.71 -23.58 -15.80
C SER A 75 -11.33 -23.20 -15.24
N MET A 76 -10.73 -24.11 -14.47
CA MET A 76 -9.38 -23.98 -13.91
C MET A 76 -8.28 -24.44 -14.88
N GLN A 77 -8.63 -24.76 -16.13
CA GLN A 77 -7.73 -25.22 -17.19
C GLN A 77 -6.91 -26.48 -16.83
N LEU A 78 -7.40 -27.31 -15.91
CA LEU A 78 -6.75 -28.56 -15.49
C LEU A 78 -6.99 -29.68 -16.50
N ILE A 79 -8.14 -29.64 -17.17
CA ILE A 79 -8.53 -30.59 -18.21
C ILE A 79 -9.12 -29.85 -19.42
N THR A 80 -9.13 -30.52 -20.56
CA THR A 80 -9.89 -30.12 -21.74
C THR A 80 -10.88 -31.23 -22.07
N VAL A 81 -12.17 -30.89 -22.12
CA VAL A 81 -13.26 -31.82 -22.46
C VAL A 81 -13.62 -31.61 -23.93
N GLY A 82 -13.32 -32.59 -24.77
CA GLY A 82 -13.73 -32.65 -26.17
C GLY A 82 -15.04 -33.45 -26.34
N ASP A 83 -15.50 -33.58 -27.59
CA ASP A 83 -16.77 -34.27 -27.89
C ASP A 83 -16.74 -35.76 -27.50
N HIS A 84 -15.57 -36.40 -27.54
CA HIS A 84 -15.40 -37.84 -27.34
C HIS A 84 -14.24 -38.22 -26.40
N ASP A 85 -13.45 -37.25 -25.96
CA ASP A 85 -12.25 -37.46 -25.15
C ASP A 85 -12.07 -36.36 -24.09
N ILE A 86 -11.34 -36.70 -23.04
CA ILE A 86 -10.91 -35.78 -21.99
C ILE A 86 -9.39 -35.85 -21.95
N SER A 87 -8.73 -34.71 -22.16
CA SER A 87 -7.28 -34.59 -22.01
C SER A 87 -6.92 -33.87 -20.72
N ILE A 88 -5.89 -34.35 -20.03
CA ILE A 88 -5.32 -33.65 -18.88
C ILE A 88 -4.28 -32.67 -19.38
N ASN A 89 -4.37 -31.43 -18.93
CA ASN A 89 -3.43 -30.41 -19.35
C ASN A 89 -2.15 -30.51 -18.51
N ASP A 90 -0.99 -30.39 -19.15
CA ASP A 90 0.29 -30.43 -18.45
C ASP A 90 0.52 -29.10 -17.72
N LEU A 91 0.24 -29.10 -16.42
CA LEU A 91 0.38 -27.94 -15.54
C LEU A 91 1.81 -27.40 -15.53
N LYS A 92 2.82 -28.29 -15.61
CA LYS A 92 4.23 -27.86 -15.62
C LYS A 92 4.54 -27.15 -16.93
N MET A 93 4.07 -27.70 -18.05
CA MET A 93 4.31 -27.09 -19.37
C MET A 93 3.55 -25.77 -19.52
N GLN A 94 2.30 -25.68 -19.07
CA GLN A 94 1.53 -24.43 -19.04
C GLN A 94 2.29 -23.34 -18.28
N GLU A 95 2.89 -23.70 -17.15
CA GLU A 95 3.63 -22.76 -16.33
C GLU A 95 4.98 -22.36 -16.95
N LEU A 96 5.69 -23.31 -17.57
CA LEU A 96 6.90 -23.02 -18.34
C LEU A 96 6.62 -22.09 -19.52
N GLN A 97 5.49 -22.26 -20.22
CA GLN A 97 5.11 -21.42 -21.36
C GLN A 97 4.79 -19.98 -20.96
N LYS A 98 4.20 -19.75 -19.78
CA LYS A 98 3.99 -18.39 -19.25
C LYS A 98 5.32 -17.66 -19.02
N ARG A 99 6.39 -18.39 -18.71
CA ARG A 99 7.68 -17.85 -18.25
C ARG A 99 8.75 -17.77 -19.34
N TYR A 100 8.62 -18.51 -20.45
CA TYR A 100 9.67 -18.56 -21.46
C TYR A 100 9.75 -17.26 -22.29
N ARG A 101 10.64 -16.35 -21.87
CA ARG A 101 11.26 -15.35 -22.76
C ARG A 101 12.48 -15.99 -23.43
N PRO A 102 12.57 -16.02 -24.78
CA PRO A 102 13.80 -16.47 -25.43
C PRO A 102 14.94 -15.52 -25.06
N VAL A 103 15.91 -16.01 -24.29
CA VAL A 103 17.08 -15.22 -23.89
C VAL A 103 18.05 -15.18 -25.07
N SER A 104 18.26 -13.98 -25.62
CA SER A 104 19.25 -13.69 -26.65
C SER A 104 20.67 -13.95 -26.15
N SER A 105 21.52 -14.51 -27.00
CA SER A 105 22.91 -14.89 -26.73
C SER A 105 23.71 -13.77 -26.06
N SER A 106 24.21 -14.01 -24.85
CA SER A 106 25.02 -13.05 -24.07
C SER A 106 26.49 -13.48 -24.03
N THR A 107 27.39 -12.55 -23.71
CA THR A 107 28.85 -12.77 -23.75
C THR A 107 29.39 -13.46 -22.49
N PRO A 108 30.56 -14.15 -22.53
CA PRO A 108 31.08 -14.92 -21.38
C PRO A 108 31.26 -14.16 -20.06
N LYS A 109 31.58 -12.86 -20.08
CA LYS A 109 31.68 -12.04 -18.85
C LYS A 109 30.31 -11.72 -18.24
N GLU A 110 29.31 -11.50 -19.09
CA GLU A 110 27.93 -11.29 -18.65
C GLU A 110 27.32 -12.60 -18.13
N ILE A 111 27.79 -13.76 -18.60
CA ILE A 111 27.36 -15.07 -18.10
C ILE A 111 27.84 -15.27 -16.66
N VAL A 112 29.11 -15.04 -16.35
CA VAL A 112 29.65 -15.20 -14.98
C VAL A 112 29.00 -14.23 -13.99
N GLY A 113 28.86 -12.95 -14.36
CA GLY A 113 28.18 -11.98 -13.50
C GLY A 113 26.70 -12.28 -13.30
N ARG A 114 26.03 -12.89 -14.31
CA ARG A 114 24.67 -13.39 -14.14
C ARG A 114 24.62 -14.62 -13.23
N GLU A 115 25.55 -15.56 -13.36
CA GLU A 115 25.60 -16.76 -12.51
C GLU A 115 25.72 -16.43 -11.02
N GLU A 116 26.57 -15.46 -10.65
CA GLU A 116 26.69 -15.01 -9.25
C GLU A 116 25.39 -14.37 -8.74
N VAL A 117 24.79 -13.47 -9.52
CA VAL A 117 23.50 -12.85 -9.20
C VAL A 117 22.37 -13.87 -9.11
N HIS A 118 22.37 -14.89 -9.98
CA HIS A 118 21.40 -15.98 -9.92
C HIS A 118 21.56 -16.82 -8.66
N LYS A 119 22.80 -17.09 -8.24
CA LYS A 119 23.08 -17.86 -7.03
C LYS A 119 22.60 -17.12 -5.77
N GLU A 120 22.91 -15.83 -5.62
CA GLU A 120 22.43 -15.03 -4.49
C GLU A 120 20.89 -14.96 -4.45
N ARG A 121 20.25 -14.84 -5.63
CA ARG A 121 18.78 -14.89 -5.75
C ARG A 121 18.22 -16.24 -5.32
N GLU A 122 18.80 -17.35 -5.76
CA GLU A 122 18.34 -18.69 -5.37
C GLU A 122 18.50 -18.91 -3.85
N GLU A 123 19.63 -18.49 -3.28
CA GLU A 123 19.90 -18.59 -1.85
C GLU A 123 18.86 -17.83 -1.02
N ILE A 124 18.59 -16.55 -1.37
CA ILE A 124 17.64 -15.75 -0.61
C ILE A 124 16.20 -16.22 -0.81
N VAL A 125 15.81 -16.68 -2.00
CA VAL A 125 14.47 -17.22 -2.26
C VAL A 125 14.25 -18.52 -1.47
N ASN A 126 15.26 -19.39 -1.40
CA ASN A 126 15.20 -20.58 -0.57
C ASN A 126 15.12 -20.22 0.92
N GLN A 127 15.89 -19.23 1.36
CA GLN A 127 15.83 -18.74 2.74
C GLN A 127 14.43 -18.19 3.07
N ILE A 128 13.82 -17.42 2.19
CA ILE A 128 12.46 -16.91 2.34
C ILE A 128 11.46 -18.08 2.42
N ASN A 129 11.58 -19.07 1.53
CA ASN A 129 10.72 -20.27 1.53
C ASN A 129 10.77 -21.01 2.86
N MET A 130 11.98 -21.30 3.35
CA MET A 130 12.16 -22.03 4.59
C MET A 130 11.73 -21.22 5.82
N THR A 131 12.02 -19.92 5.83
CA THR A 131 11.76 -19.04 6.99
C THR A 131 10.29 -18.70 7.15
N PHE A 132 9.61 -18.33 6.06
CA PHE A 132 8.26 -17.77 6.12
C PHE A 132 7.17 -18.75 5.69
N PHE A 133 7.51 -19.78 4.92
CA PHE A 133 6.55 -20.73 4.35
C PHE A 133 6.82 -22.19 4.74
N GLN A 134 7.81 -22.43 5.62
CA GLN A 134 8.17 -23.79 6.08
C GLN A 134 8.52 -24.74 4.91
N GLY A 135 9.06 -24.19 3.82
CA GLY A 135 9.38 -24.95 2.61
C GLY A 135 8.20 -25.19 1.66
N MET A 136 7.00 -24.70 2.00
CA MET A 136 5.76 -24.87 1.22
C MET A 136 5.29 -23.56 0.55
N MET A 137 6.23 -22.71 0.12
CA MET A 137 5.88 -21.50 -0.64
C MET A 137 5.21 -21.90 -1.96
N THR A 138 4.00 -21.39 -2.18
CA THR A 138 3.24 -21.65 -3.41
C THR A 138 3.89 -21.02 -4.63
N PHE A 139 3.62 -21.59 -5.79
CA PHE A 139 4.27 -21.17 -7.04
C PHE A 139 3.95 -19.71 -7.42
N THR A 140 2.75 -19.25 -7.06
CA THR A 140 2.30 -17.87 -7.25
C THR A 140 3.28 -16.83 -6.66
N TRP A 141 3.93 -17.12 -5.54
CA TRP A 141 4.89 -16.19 -4.93
C TRP A 141 6.18 -16.03 -5.75
N TYR A 142 6.62 -17.08 -6.43
CA TYR A 142 7.84 -17.02 -7.23
C TYR A 142 7.70 -16.04 -8.40
N ASP A 143 6.52 -15.92 -9.01
CA ASP A 143 6.26 -14.93 -10.06
C ASP A 143 6.43 -13.48 -9.55
N HIS A 144 5.91 -13.20 -8.35
CA HIS A 144 6.06 -11.89 -7.73
C HIS A 144 7.51 -11.61 -7.33
N ILE A 145 8.20 -12.61 -6.79
CA ILE A 145 9.63 -12.53 -6.44
C ILE A 145 10.46 -12.19 -7.69
N ASP A 146 10.24 -12.92 -8.79
CA ASP A 146 10.93 -12.68 -10.06
C ASP A 146 10.69 -11.24 -10.54
N ARG A 147 9.44 -10.76 -10.48
CA ARG A 147 9.08 -9.38 -10.81
C ARG A 147 9.78 -8.36 -9.92
N TRP A 148 9.85 -8.56 -8.60
CA TRP A 148 10.50 -7.61 -7.69
C TRP A 148 12.01 -7.54 -7.91
N PHE A 149 12.64 -8.67 -8.26
CA PHE A 149 14.05 -8.68 -8.67
C PHE A 149 14.29 -8.01 -10.03
N GLU A 150 13.47 -8.28 -11.03
CA GLU A 150 13.73 -7.84 -12.41
C GLU A 150 13.20 -6.43 -12.71
N VAL A 151 12.01 -6.11 -12.22
CA VAL A 151 11.32 -4.85 -12.54
C VAL A 151 11.62 -3.80 -11.49
N TYR A 152 11.52 -4.13 -10.19
CA TYR A 152 11.77 -3.16 -9.12
C TYR A 152 13.27 -3.06 -8.80
N GLY A 153 14.03 -4.12 -9.06
CA GLY A 153 15.47 -4.16 -8.84
C GLY A 153 15.80 -4.21 -7.35
N PHE A 154 15.00 -4.93 -6.56
CA PHE A 154 15.28 -5.12 -5.14
C PHE A 154 16.47 -6.04 -4.93
N ASP A 155 17.35 -5.66 -4.02
CA ASP A 155 18.44 -6.49 -3.55
C ASP A 155 17.93 -7.61 -2.63
N PRO A 156 18.69 -8.71 -2.46
CA PRO A 156 18.31 -9.84 -1.61
C PRO A 156 17.83 -9.44 -0.21
N GLU A 157 18.50 -8.50 0.44
CA GLU A 157 18.14 -8.05 1.79
C GLU A 157 16.79 -7.32 1.81
N VAL A 158 16.49 -6.50 0.81
CA VAL A 158 15.19 -5.82 0.70
C VAL A 158 14.08 -6.84 0.50
N MET A 159 14.33 -7.87 -0.31
CA MET A 159 13.38 -8.97 -0.50
C MET A 159 13.10 -9.69 0.82
N PHE A 160 14.13 -10.01 1.61
CA PHE A 160 13.93 -10.65 2.91
C PHE A 160 13.10 -9.76 3.87
N VAL A 161 13.42 -8.46 3.95
CA VAL A 161 12.70 -7.51 4.80
C VAL A 161 11.25 -7.33 4.34
N LEU A 162 10.97 -7.38 3.03
CA LEU A 162 9.60 -7.35 2.49
C LEU A 162 8.74 -8.50 3.05
N PHE A 163 9.27 -9.73 3.02
CA PHE A 163 8.57 -10.88 3.59
C PHE A 163 8.50 -10.83 5.11
N GLN A 164 9.52 -10.30 5.77
CA GLN A 164 9.48 -10.06 7.22
C GLN A 164 8.37 -9.08 7.60
N GLU A 165 8.18 -8.00 6.85
CA GLU A 165 7.10 -7.03 7.05
C GLU A 165 5.72 -7.70 6.87
N ALA A 166 5.55 -8.49 5.80
CA ALA A 166 4.31 -9.23 5.58
C ALA A 166 4.03 -10.27 6.69
N ALA A 167 5.07 -10.95 7.19
CA ALA A 167 4.97 -11.91 8.28
C ALA A 167 4.58 -11.24 9.61
N ASN A 168 5.26 -10.15 9.97
CA ASN A 168 4.98 -9.38 11.19
C ASN A 168 3.53 -8.87 11.25
N ASN A 169 2.95 -8.58 10.08
CA ASN A 169 1.56 -8.17 9.95
C ASN A 169 0.56 -9.33 9.83
N ASN A 170 1.01 -10.60 9.86
CA ASN A 170 0.21 -11.80 9.62
C ASN A 170 -0.53 -11.80 8.26
N ARG A 171 0.13 -11.30 7.21
CA ARG A 171 -0.44 -11.12 5.86
C ARG A 171 0.27 -11.96 4.77
N LEU A 172 0.69 -13.17 5.12
CA LEU A 172 1.29 -14.13 4.18
C LEU A 172 0.29 -15.16 3.60
N ASN A 173 -1.01 -14.99 3.86
CA ASN A 173 -2.07 -15.82 3.28
C ASN A 173 -2.25 -15.62 1.76
N GLY A 174 -1.56 -14.64 1.18
CA GLY A 174 -1.46 -14.40 -0.26
C GLY A 174 -0.56 -13.19 -0.55
N PRO A 175 -0.22 -12.94 -1.83
CA PRO A 175 0.76 -11.91 -2.19
C PRO A 175 0.26 -10.48 -2.07
N GLY A 176 -1.05 -10.26 -1.90
CA GLY A 176 -1.68 -8.94 -1.99
C GLY A 176 -1.07 -7.86 -1.09
N PHE A 177 -0.75 -8.19 0.17
CA PHE A 177 -0.14 -7.23 1.10
C PHE A 177 1.31 -6.92 0.71
N ALA A 178 2.12 -7.96 0.48
CA ALA A 178 3.51 -7.81 0.08
C ALA A 178 3.64 -7.06 -1.27
N MET A 179 2.74 -7.29 -2.21
CA MET A 179 2.70 -6.52 -3.48
C MET A 179 2.55 -5.02 -3.24
N ARG A 180 1.64 -4.62 -2.35
CA ARG A 180 1.44 -3.19 -2.04
C ARG A 180 2.67 -2.58 -1.37
N VAL A 181 3.25 -3.28 -0.40
CA VAL A 181 4.49 -2.82 0.26
C VAL A 181 5.64 -2.69 -0.75
N ALA A 182 5.77 -3.66 -1.66
CA ALA A 182 6.77 -3.62 -2.72
C ALA A 182 6.53 -2.45 -3.70
N GLU A 183 5.28 -2.19 -4.09
CA GLU A 183 4.91 -1.03 -4.91
C GLU A 183 5.26 0.29 -4.22
N ASP A 184 4.93 0.42 -2.93
CA ASP A 184 5.24 1.61 -2.14
C ASP A 184 6.77 1.84 -2.09
N TRP A 185 7.55 0.80 -1.77
CA TRP A 185 9.01 0.88 -1.71
C TRP A 185 9.63 1.19 -3.08
N ALA A 186 9.16 0.54 -4.14
CA ALA A 186 9.63 0.80 -5.50
C ALA A 186 9.31 2.23 -5.94
N SER A 187 8.12 2.74 -5.63
CA SER A 187 7.71 4.12 -5.92
C SER A 187 8.55 5.15 -5.15
N ALA A 188 9.00 4.80 -3.95
CA ALA A 188 9.94 5.60 -3.15
C ALA A 188 11.41 5.45 -3.59
N GLY A 189 11.68 4.67 -4.66
CA GLY A 189 13.02 4.47 -5.21
C GLY A 189 13.91 3.55 -4.37
N VAL A 190 13.33 2.76 -3.47
CA VAL A 190 14.08 1.79 -2.64
C VAL A 190 14.44 0.57 -3.47
N ARG A 191 15.72 0.18 -3.43
CA ARG A 191 16.27 -1.03 -4.04
C ARG A 191 17.22 -1.76 -3.10
N THR A 192 18.00 -1.01 -2.33
CA THR A 192 19.01 -1.54 -1.41
C THR A 192 18.56 -1.43 0.04
N TYR A 193 19.17 -2.22 0.94
CA TYR A 193 18.88 -2.14 2.38
C TYR A 193 19.16 -0.75 2.95
N GLU A 194 20.20 -0.07 2.48
CA GLU A 194 20.53 1.29 2.92
C GLU A 194 19.42 2.28 2.55
N GLN A 195 18.88 2.19 1.33
CA GLN A 195 17.76 3.02 0.90
C GLN A 195 16.49 2.72 1.71
N LEU A 196 16.24 1.44 2.00
CA LEU A 196 15.13 1.02 2.84
C LEU A 196 15.25 1.57 4.26
N SER A 197 16.45 1.56 4.84
CA SER A 197 16.73 2.14 6.16
C SER A 197 16.47 3.65 6.18
N ARG A 198 16.89 4.38 5.14
CA ARG A 198 16.60 5.81 4.99
C ARG A 198 15.10 6.07 4.85
N TYR A 199 14.40 5.26 4.06
CA TYR A 199 12.94 5.32 3.90
C TYR A 199 12.23 5.16 5.26
N TYR A 200 12.55 4.12 6.03
CA TYR A 200 11.96 3.92 7.35
C TYR A 200 12.32 5.03 8.34
N THR A 201 13.55 5.54 8.31
CA THR A 201 13.96 6.67 9.15
C THR A 201 13.12 7.90 8.86
N HIS A 202 12.91 8.21 7.57
CA HIS A 202 12.04 9.32 7.16
C HIS A 202 10.59 9.10 7.60
N PHE A 203 10.05 7.91 7.35
CA PHE A 203 8.69 7.53 7.77
C PHE A 203 8.47 7.67 9.27
N MET A 204 9.42 7.21 10.10
CA MET A 204 9.34 7.32 11.56
C MET A 204 9.36 8.78 12.01
N LYS A 205 10.26 9.61 11.47
CA LYS A 205 10.30 11.05 11.77
C LYS A 205 8.98 11.75 11.45
N LYS A 206 8.36 11.41 10.30
CA LYS A 206 7.04 11.96 9.94
C LYS A 206 5.96 11.57 10.94
N ASN A 207 5.96 10.32 11.40
CA ASN A 207 4.98 9.85 12.39
C ASN A 207 5.19 10.50 13.77
N GLU A 208 6.44 10.67 14.21
CA GLU A 208 6.78 11.39 15.43
C GLU A 208 6.28 12.83 15.37
N LEU A 209 6.50 13.51 14.24
CA LEU A 209 6.07 14.88 14.04
C LEU A 209 4.54 15.01 13.96
N LYS A 210 3.84 14.08 13.29
CA LYS A 210 2.37 13.98 13.32
C LYS A 210 1.83 13.84 14.75
N ALA A 211 2.48 12.98 15.55
CA ALA A 211 2.11 12.81 16.96
C ALA A 211 2.39 14.07 17.78
N LEU A 212 3.51 14.76 17.54
CA LEU A 212 3.85 16.03 18.18
C LEU A 212 2.80 17.10 17.88
N VAL A 213 2.44 17.29 16.61
CA VAL A 213 1.42 18.26 16.16
C VAL A 213 0.08 17.99 16.85
N GLY A 214 -0.40 16.73 16.83
CA GLY A 214 -1.64 16.35 17.50
C GLY A 214 -1.62 16.63 19.02
N LYS A 215 -0.48 16.34 19.68
CA LYS A 215 -0.27 16.61 21.11
C LYS A 215 -0.29 18.11 21.40
N ARG A 216 0.39 18.93 20.59
CA ARG A 216 0.48 20.39 20.77
C ARG A 216 -0.87 21.07 20.56
N LEU A 217 -1.65 20.62 19.58
CA LEU A 217 -3.00 21.13 19.31
C LEU A 217 -4.07 20.53 20.24
N ARG A 218 -3.72 19.54 21.08
CA ARG A 218 -4.62 18.85 22.04
C ARG A 218 -5.89 18.29 21.39
N ARG A 219 -5.74 17.74 20.18
CA ARG A 219 -6.87 17.19 19.41
C ARG A 219 -6.46 15.94 18.66
N LYS A 220 -7.45 15.12 18.32
CA LYS A 220 -7.27 14.02 17.38
C LYS A 220 -7.09 14.59 15.96
N MET A 221 -6.08 14.10 15.25
CA MET A 221 -5.82 14.45 13.86
C MET A 221 -6.69 13.59 12.94
N THR A 222 -7.34 14.24 11.97
CA THR A 222 -8.04 13.60 10.86
C THR A 222 -7.06 13.21 9.76
N GLU A 223 -7.48 12.41 8.78
CA GLU A 223 -6.63 12.09 7.63
C GLU A 223 -6.19 13.33 6.84
N TYR A 224 -7.07 14.33 6.71
CA TYR A 224 -6.73 15.62 6.10
C TYR A 224 -5.67 16.36 6.92
N ASP A 225 -5.82 16.37 8.25
CA ASP A 225 -4.81 16.97 9.13
C ASP A 225 -3.45 16.28 8.98
N LEU A 226 -3.41 14.94 8.85
CA LEU A 226 -2.17 14.19 8.66
C LEU A 226 -1.53 14.45 7.29
N LYS A 227 -2.33 14.63 6.24
CA LYS A 227 -1.85 15.02 4.90
C LYS A 227 -1.26 16.43 4.89
N ASP A 228 -1.85 17.37 5.62
CA ASP A 228 -1.27 18.70 5.79
C ASP A 228 0.13 18.59 6.43
N VAL A 229 0.27 17.79 7.49
CA VAL A 229 1.58 17.55 8.11
C VAL A 229 2.56 16.87 7.15
N ASP A 230 2.11 15.92 6.33
CA ASP A 230 2.94 15.31 5.29
C ASP A 230 3.48 16.36 4.30
N MET A 231 2.62 17.26 3.82
CA MET A 231 2.99 18.35 2.92
C MET A 231 4.02 19.30 3.55
N TRP A 232 3.88 19.62 4.85
CA TRP A 232 4.85 20.49 5.54
C TRP A 232 6.27 19.89 5.55
N ILE A 233 6.36 18.56 5.63
CA ILE A 233 7.65 17.86 5.70
C ILE A 233 8.20 17.63 4.29
N ASP A 234 7.39 17.05 3.40
CA ASP A 234 7.84 16.58 2.11
C ASP A 234 7.96 17.71 1.07
N GLU A 235 7.00 18.63 1.03
CA GLU A 235 6.97 19.72 0.04
C GLU A 235 7.65 20.99 0.56
N TYR A 236 7.39 21.36 1.82
CA TYR A 236 8.00 22.57 2.39
C TYR A 236 9.40 22.33 2.95
N GLY A 237 9.77 21.06 3.20
CA GLY A 237 11.07 20.71 3.77
C GLY A 237 11.24 21.15 5.22
N TYR A 238 10.15 21.38 5.95
CA TYR A 238 10.21 21.91 7.30
C TYR A 238 10.44 20.82 8.36
N GLY A 239 11.47 21.06 9.16
CA GLY A 239 11.82 20.24 10.32
C GLY A 239 10.94 20.53 11.54
N GLU A 240 11.17 19.74 12.59
CA GLU A 240 10.47 19.86 13.88
C GLU A 240 10.56 21.27 14.46
N ASP A 241 11.73 21.89 14.37
CA ASP A 241 12.05 23.22 14.91
C ASP A 241 11.17 24.33 14.29
N ILE A 242 11.04 24.35 12.96
CA ILE A 242 10.18 25.30 12.24
C ILE A 242 8.71 25.04 12.55
N ILE A 243 8.29 23.77 12.57
CA ILE A 243 6.91 23.40 12.86
C ILE A 243 6.53 23.73 14.30
N GLU A 244 7.43 23.52 15.27
CA GLU A 244 7.22 23.96 16.65
C GLU A 244 7.07 25.47 16.77
N GLU A 245 7.84 26.25 16.01
CA GLU A 245 7.72 27.71 15.96
C GLU A 245 6.34 28.14 15.40
N ALA A 246 5.84 27.48 14.35
CA ALA A 246 4.50 27.74 13.85
C ALA A 246 3.41 27.36 14.86
N LEU A 247 3.55 26.20 15.52
CA LEU A 247 2.65 25.76 16.58
C LEU A 247 2.66 26.72 17.77
N SER A 248 3.79 27.36 18.06
CA SER A 248 3.93 28.35 19.14
C SER A 248 2.95 29.52 18.98
N LYS A 249 2.64 29.91 17.74
CA LYS A 249 1.67 30.98 17.43
C LYS A 249 0.22 30.64 17.75
N THR A 250 -0.07 29.37 18.01
CA THR A 250 -1.40 28.94 18.48
C THR A 250 -1.54 28.99 20.00
N ARG A 251 -0.47 29.32 20.74
CA ARG A 251 -0.51 29.42 22.21
C ARG A 251 -1.50 30.50 22.64
N GLY A 252 -2.46 30.12 23.49
CA GLY A 252 -3.51 31.02 23.99
C GLY A 252 -4.75 31.12 23.09
N ALA A 253 -4.74 30.51 21.90
CA ALA A 253 -5.95 30.39 21.08
C ALA A 253 -6.96 29.46 21.76
N SER A 254 -8.22 29.84 21.77
CA SER A 254 -9.32 29.02 22.32
C SER A 254 -9.60 27.77 21.48
N ASN A 255 -9.31 27.80 20.18
CA ASN A 255 -9.47 26.66 19.27
C ASN A 255 -8.29 26.56 18.28
N PRO A 256 -7.15 25.97 18.68
CA PRO A 256 -6.02 25.72 17.79
C PRO A 256 -6.42 24.83 16.60
N SER A 257 -6.03 25.21 15.38
CA SER A 257 -6.37 24.46 14.17
C SER A 257 -5.15 24.18 13.30
N VAL A 258 -5.12 22.99 12.71
CA VAL A 258 -4.09 22.60 11.73
C VAL A 258 -4.10 23.57 10.56
N ARG A 259 -5.29 23.95 10.06
CA ARG A 259 -5.44 24.94 8.99
C ARG A 259 -4.76 26.28 9.28
N PHE A 260 -4.81 26.77 10.52
CA PHE A 260 -4.10 28.00 10.89
C PHE A 260 -2.58 27.80 10.81
N VAL A 261 -2.08 26.68 11.33
CA VAL A 261 -0.66 26.33 11.27
C VAL A 261 -0.21 26.17 9.81
N SER A 262 -0.99 25.46 8.98
CA SER A 262 -0.76 25.35 7.53
C SER A 262 -0.67 26.72 6.85
N ALA A 263 -1.52 27.68 7.24
CA ALA A 263 -1.49 29.03 6.67
C ALA A 263 -0.22 29.82 7.06
N VAL A 264 0.25 29.67 8.31
CA VAL A 264 1.51 30.27 8.77
C VAL A 264 2.69 29.66 8.01
N LEU A 265 2.77 28.33 7.98
CA LEU A 265 3.86 27.61 7.29
C LEU A 265 3.87 27.92 5.79
N LYS A 266 2.69 28.04 5.16
CA LYS A 266 2.59 28.42 3.76
C LYS A 266 3.11 29.85 3.50
N ASP A 267 2.80 30.84 4.34
CA ASP A 267 3.35 32.19 4.20
C ASP A 267 4.88 32.21 4.30
N TRP A 268 5.46 31.36 5.17
CA TRP A 268 6.91 31.22 5.28
C TRP A 268 7.51 30.55 4.04
N TYR A 269 6.87 29.50 3.53
CA TYR A 269 7.33 28.76 2.35
C TYR A 269 7.27 29.60 1.08
N ASP A 270 6.16 30.31 0.86
CA ASP A 270 5.96 31.22 -0.27
C ASP A 270 7.00 32.36 -0.29
N ARG A 271 7.62 32.66 0.86
CA ARG A 271 8.69 33.65 1.02
C ARG A 271 10.10 33.06 1.01
N GLY A 272 10.23 31.74 0.87
CA GLY A 272 11.51 31.02 0.86
C GLY A 272 12.22 30.99 2.22
N LEU A 273 11.47 31.12 3.32
CA LEU A 273 12.05 31.08 4.67
C LEU A 273 12.23 29.62 5.10
N ASN A 274 13.48 29.15 5.12
CA ASN A 274 13.84 27.76 5.39
C ASN A 274 14.72 27.58 6.64
N THR A 275 15.09 28.67 7.31
CA THR A 275 15.87 28.64 8.55
C THR A 275 15.08 29.29 9.68
N LEU A 276 15.33 28.82 10.89
CA LEU A 276 14.65 29.32 12.08
C LEU A 276 15.05 30.77 12.39
N GLU A 277 16.29 31.16 12.06
CA GLU A 277 16.77 32.53 12.14
C GLU A 277 16.00 33.47 11.19
N ASP A 278 15.83 33.08 9.92
CA ASP A 278 15.12 33.90 8.94
C ASP A 278 13.64 34.09 9.30
N ILE A 279 13.01 33.02 9.80
CA ILE A 279 11.62 33.04 10.28
C ILE A 279 11.47 34.01 11.45
N ARG A 280 12.39 33.95 12.43
CA ARG A 280 12.34 34.86 13.59
C ARG A 280 12.54 36.31 13.19
N ALA A 281 13.52 36.60 12.33
CA ALA A 281 13.77 37.96 11.85
C ALA A 281 12.56 38.52 11.07
N TYR A 282 11.93 37.69 10.24
CA TYR A 282 10.71 38.07 9.51
C TYR A 282 9.54 38.36 10.47
N GLU A 283 9.32 37.49 11.46
CA GLU A 283 8.23 37.65 12.43
C GLU A 283 8.43 38.85 13.36
N GLU A 284 9.67 39.14 13.79
CA GLU A 284 9.99 40.36 14.55
C GLU A 284 9.67 41.62 13.74
N LYS A 285 10.09 41.66 12.46
CA LYS A 285 9.79 42.76 11.56
C LYS A 285 8.28 42.93 11.39
N ARG A 286 7.55 41.84 11.17
CA ARG A 286 6.10 41.84 11.02
C ARG A 286 5.38 42.33 12.28
N ALA A 287 5.84 41.93 13.47
CA ALA A 287 5.30 42.39 14.74
C ALA A 287 5.55 43.90 14.96
N ALA A 288 6.73 44.40 14.59
CA ALA A 288 7.05 45.82 14.62
C ALA A 288 6.16 46.64 13.67
N GLU A 289 5.89 46.14 12.46
CA GLU A 289 5.00 46.78 11.50
C GLU A 289 3.54 46.83 11.99
N ILE A 290 3.03 45.72 12.55
CA ILE A 290 1.67 45.65 13.11
C ILE A 290 1.52 46.61 14.29
N SER A 291 2.48 46.65 15.22
CA SER A 291 2.43 47.58 16.36
C SER A 291 2.50 49.05 15.92
N ALA A 292 3.29 49.37 14.89
CA ALA A 292 3.34 50.71 14.31
C ALA A 292 2.01 51.13 13.65
N LEU A 293 1.32 50.20 12.97
CA LEU A 293 0.00 50.44 12.38
C LEU A 293 -1.09 50.63 13.46
N GLN A 294 -1.03 49.85 14.54
CA GLN A 294 -1.95 50.01 15.69
C GLN A 294 -1.72 51.33 16.42
N GLY A 295 -0.47 51.76 16.61
CA GLY A 295 -0.14 53.06 17.18
C GLY A 295 -0.65 54.23 16.34
N LYS A 296 -0.52 54.15 15.01
CA LYS A 296 -1.06 55.17 14.08
C LYS A 296 -2.59 55.25 14.11
N SER A 297 -3.28 54.10 14.11
CA SER A 297 -4.74 54.08 14.19
C SER A 297 -5.29 54.54 15.56
N ALA A 298 -4.57 54.29 16.65
CA ALA A 298 -4.89 54.83 17.98
C ALA A 298 -4.67 56.35 18.05
N SER A 299 -3.62 56.88 17.41
CA SER A 299 -3.38 58.32 17.28
C SER A 299 -4.49 59.01 16.48
N LEU A 300 -4.86 58.46 15.32
CA LEU A 300 -5.94 59.00 14.48
C LEU A 300 -7.31 58.98 15.18
N ARG A 301 -7.58 57.98 16.04
CA ARG A 301 -8.79 57.95 16.87
C ARG A 301 -8.79 58.95 18.02
N ARG A 302 -7.61 59.41 18.48
CA ARG A 302 -7.46 60.41 19.53
C ARG A 302 -7.69 61.82 18.97
N ASP A 303 -7.10 62.12 17.82
CA ASP A 303 -7.28 63.42 17.14
C ASP A 303 -8.75 63.67 16.72
N ASN A 304 -9.51 62.60 16.43
CA ASN A 304 -10.93 62.72 16.08
C ASN A 304 -11.87 62.84 17.29
N ARG A 305 -11.38 62.64 18.52
CA ARG A 305 -12.18 62.77 19.76
C ARG A 305 -12.19 64.20 20.30
N ASP A 306 -11.17 64.98 19.98
CA ASP A 306 -11.05 66.39 20.39
C ASP A 306 -11.83 67.36 19.48
N ASN A 307 -12.51 66.85 18.44
CA ASN A 307 -13.28 67.66 17.49
C ASN A 307 -14.81 67.56 17.68
N PHE A 308 -15.29 67.06 18.82
CA PHE A 308 -16.72 66.99 19.14
C PHE A 308 -17.02 67.60 20.51
N THR A 309 -16.88 68.92 20.62
CA THR A 309 -17.54 69.71 21.67
C THR A 309 -19.00 69.85 21.29
N LEU A 310 -19.86 69.00 21.84
CA LEU A 310 -21.31 69.19 21.75
C LEU A 310 -21.78 70.07 22.92
N ASP A 311 -22.44 71.16 22.54
CA ASP A 311 -23.16 72.07 23.41
C ASP A 311 -24.21 71.33 24.24
N SER A 312 -24.37 71.81 25.46
CA SER A 312 -25.18 71.23 26.54
C SER A 312 -26.68 71.17 26.24
N ALA A 313 -27.30 70.00 26.44
CA ALA A 313 -28.70 69.87 26.81
C ALA A 313 -28.95 68.56 27.58
N GLN A 314 -29.90 68.65 28.51
CA GLN A 314 -30.18 67.80 29.69
C GLN A 314 -30.81 66.41 29.41
N ASP A 315 -30.51 65.48 30.34
CA ASP A 315 -31.38 64.44 30.98
C ASP A 315 -32.07 63.40 30.06
N ASP A 316 -32.16 62.09 30.33
CA ASP A 316 -32.37 61.35 31.58
C ASP A 316 -31.92 59.86 31.38
N GLY A 317 -31.77 59.09 32.47
CA GLY A 317 -30.96 57.86 32.58
C GLY A 317 -31.47 56.54 31.95
N SER A 318 -30.55 55.56 31.85
CA SER A 318 -30.70 54.19 32.40
C SER A 318 -29.53 53.26 32.02
N ASP A 319 -28.80 52.84 33.05
CA ASP A 319 -28.20 51.53 33.36
C ASP A 319 -27.71 50.55 32.26
N ILE A 320 -26.39 50.35 32.29
CA ILE A 320 -25.55 49.14 32.19
C ILE A 320 -25.98 47.98 31.26
N GLY A 321 -25.07 47.66 30.32
CA GLY A 321 -25.00 46.38 29.63
C GLY A 321 -23.71 46.21 28.82
N THR A 322 -22.59 45.93 29.49
CA THR A 322 -21.33 45.54 28.84
C THR A 322 -21.45 44.13 28.27
N GLY A 323 -21.56 44.03 26.95
CA GLY A 323 -21.50 42.75 26.25
C GLY A 323 -21.54 42.91 24.74
N VAL A 324 -20.40 43.14 24.10
CA VAL A 324 -20.29 43.05 22.64
C VAL A 324 -19.57 41.77 22.24
N ARG A 325 -20.37 40.92 21.63
CA ARG A 325 -20.20 39.58 21.09
C ARG A 325 -19.38 39.64 19.79
N MET A 326 -18.45 38.70 19.60
CA MET A 326 -17.71 38.55 18.34
C MET A 326 -18.67 38.22 17.17
N PRO A 327 -18.45 38.74 15.95
CA PRO A 327 -19.31 38.47 14.80
C PRO A 327 -19.17 37.01 14.30
N ARG A 328 -20.30 36.33 14.09
CA ARG A 328 -20.38 35.12 13.25
C ARG A 328 -20.24 35.56 11.79
N LEU A 329 -19.28 34.99 11.06
CA LEU A 329 -19.28 35.05 9.60
C LEU A 329 -20.30 34.03 9.08
N LEU A 330 -21.27 34.55 8.32
CA LEU A 330 -22.27 33.80 7.58
C LEU A 330 -21.59 32.99 6.47
N SER A 331 -21.97 31.73 6.36
CA SER A 331 -21.73 30.91 5.17
C SER A 331 -22.67 31.39 4.07
N GLU A 332 -22.14 31.96 2.99
CA GLU A 332 -22.88 32.13 1.76
C GLU A 332 -22.93 30.79 1.03
N THR A 333 -24.09 30.15 1.10
CA THR A 333 -24.60 29.24 0.09
C THR A 333 -25.09 30.09 -1.08
N ALA A 334 -24.41 30.00 -2.23
CA ALA A 334 -24.96 30.43 -3.50
C ALA A 334 -25.63 29.21 -4.14
N ASP A 335 -26.96 29.16 -4.03
CA ASP A 335 -27.82 28.50 -5.00
C ASP A 335 -28.00 29.51 -6.15
N GLU A 336 -27.60 29.13 -7.36
CA GLU A 336 -28.13 29.69 -8.61
C GLU A 336 -28.80 28.54 -9.37
N GLU A 337 -30.13 28.49 -9.27
CA GLU A 337 -31.00 27.92 -10.30
C GLU A 337 -31.35 29.02 -11.31
N CYS A 338 -31.26 28.70 -12.61
CA CYS A 338 -32.25 29.00 -13.68
C CYS A 338 -31.57 28.88 -15.07
N ASP A 339 -31.69 27.73 -15.72
CA ASP A 339 -32.70 27.46 -16.77
C ASP A 339 -32.60 26.00 -17.27
#